data_AF-A0A023DE60-F1
#
_entry.id   AF-A0A023DE60-F1
#
_cell.length_a   1.000
_cell.length_b   1.000
_cell.length_c   1.000
_cell.angle_alpha   90.00
_cell.angle_beta   90.00
_cell.angle_gamma   90.00
#
_symmetry.space_group_name_H-M   'P 1'
#
loop_
_entity.id
_entity.type
_entity.pdbx_description
1 polymer ?
#
loop_
_entity_poly.entity_id
_entity_poly.type
_entity_poly.pdbx_seq_one_letter_code
_entity_poly.pdbx_strand_id
1 'polypeptide(L)'
;MLIGYIQEIMRYPVKSFQGESVQKTRVMNYGLYGDRSHAFLDETRPGKFLTITQFPEMIQYRPKFIGEESLEEYPAVEIIAPDGTCYQWGDKELIKEIERKSNRKVSLIRYTPDHVPFGAIEEEHIQLVTDASVQKLEEIWGKPVDYRRFRPNLLLSLVHKAPFIEETWFGRRLKIGQEVEIQLKRHCERCMIITVEPETGEKDPSLLRTVVQHRNNYFGVYASVIKTGEIHVGDEVHLLD
;
A
#
# COMPACT_ATOMS: atom_id res chain seq x y z
N MET A 1 -20.78 -13.69 7.83
CA MET A 1 -19.93 -14.84 8.20
C MET A 1 -18.56 -14.31 8.61
N LEU A 2 -18.10 -14.59 9.83
CA LEU A 2 -16.74 -14.20 10.25
C LEU A 2 -15.70 -14.93 9.39
N ILE A 3 -14.79 -14.18 8.76
CA ILE A 3 -13.72 -14.75 7.92
C ILE A 3 -12.32 -14.57 8.52
N GLY A 4 -12.13 -13.58 9.39
CA GLY A 4 -10.82 -13.21 9.90
C GLY A 4 -10.84 -11.90 10.67
N TYR A 5 -9.64 -11.38 10.90
CA TYR A 5 -9.39 -10.14 11.62
C TYR A 5 -8.37 -9.29 10.85
N ILE A 6 -8.39 -7.98 11.03
CA ILE A 6 -7.29 -7.12 10.58
C ILE A 6 -6.05 -7.46 11.39
N GLN A 7 -5.02 -7.99 10.73
CA GLN A 7 -3.73 -8.26 11.36
C GLN A 7 -2.85 -7.00 11.35
N GLU A 8 -2.77 -6.32 10.21
CA GLU A 8 -2.00 -5.09 10.06
C GLU A 8 -2.72 -4.11 9.12
N ILE A 9 -2.59 -2.83 9.43
CA ILE A 9 -3.03 -1.74 8.57
C ILE A 9 -1.79 -0.97 8.12
N MET A 10 -1.60 -0.91 6.80
CA MET A 10 -0.48 -0.25 6.17
C MET A 10 -0.97 0.96 5.38
N ARG A 11 -0.45 2.13 5.75
CA ARG A 11 -0.67 3.38 5.02
C ARG A 11 0.59 3.74 4.26
N TYR A 12 0.46 4.25 3.04
CA TYR A 12 1.62 4.72 2.25
C TYR A 12 1.53 6.23 2.01
N PRO A 13 1.88 7.11 2.98
CA PRO A 13 1.69 8.55 2.87
C PRO A 13 2.31 9.15 1.62
N VAL A 14 3.50 8.67 1.26
CA VAL A 14 4.26 9.10 0.08
C VAL A 14 4.30 7.97 -0.94
N LYS A 15 3.84 8.24 -2.17
CA LYS A 15 3.89 7.28 -3.27
C LYS A 15 5.33 6.81 -3.49
N SER A 16 5.50 5.50 -3.63
CA SER A 16 6.79 4.81 -3.85
C SER A 16 7.74 4.72 -2.65
N PHE A 17 7.44 5.39 -1.53
CA PHE A 17 8.18 5.16 -0.29
C PHE A 17 7.65 3.93 0.47
N GLN A 18 8.33 3.55 1.56
CA GLN A 18 7.85 2.52 2.47
C GLN A 18 6.47 2.90 3.06
N GLY A 19 5.71 1.90 3.47
CA GLY A 19 4.47 2.12 4.22
C GLY A 19 4.74 2.24 5.72
N GLU A 20 3.90 2.98 6.42
CA GLU A 20 3.82 2.97 7.88
C GLU A 20 2.74 2.00 8.35
N SER A 21 3.04 1.26 9.42
CA SER A 21 2.06 0.42 10.11
C SER A 21 1.33 1.28 11.14
N VAL A 22 0.00 1.28 11.10
CA VAL A 22 -0.86 2.06 12.00
C VAL A 22 -1.81 1.15 12.77
N GLN A 23 -2.08 1.50 14.03
CA GLN A 23 -3.02 0.73 14.85
C GLN A 23 -4.49 1.07 14.57
N LYS A 24 -4.74 2.29 14.07
CA LYS A 24 -6.06 2.78 13.69
C LYS A 24 -5.94 3.84 12.61
N THR A 25 -6.97 3.98 11.79
CA THR A 25 -7.07 5.00 10.73
C THR A 25 -8.49 5.00 10.19
N ARG A 26 -8.83 6.04 9.42
CA ARG A 26 -10.11 6.10 8.70
C ARG A 26 -10.04 5.46 7.32
N VAL A 27 -11.12 4.76 6.95
CA VAL A 27 -11.44 4.42 5.56
C VAL A 27 -12.30 5.54 5.00
N MET A 28 -11.75 6.23 4.00
CA MET A 28 -12.32 7.33 3.23
C MET A 28 -12.97 6.81 1.95
N ASN A 29 -13.72 7.67 1.25
CA ASN A 29 -14.37 7.30 -0.01
C ASN A 29 -13.36 6.87 -1.11
N TYR A 30 -12.13 7.36 -1.06
CA TYR A 30 -11.04 7.01 -1.99
C TYR A 30 -10.15 5.85 -1.51
N GLY A 31 -10.30 5.36 -0.27
CA GLY A 31 -9.39 4.35 0.29
C GLY A 31 -9.00 4.63 1.73
N LEU A 32 -7.80 4.23 2.14
CA LEU A 32 -7.28 4.51 3.48
C LEU A 32 -6.88 5.99 3.59
N TYR A 33 -7.21 6.65 4.70
CA TYR A 33 -6.88 8.06 4.94
C TYR A 33 -5.39 8.33 4.70
N GLY A 34 -5.09 9.33 3.86
CA GLY A 34 -3.71 9.75 3.58
C GLY A 34 -2.90 8.78 2.71
N ASP A 35 -3.48 7.68 2.23
CA ASP A 35 -2.80 6.78 1.32
C ASP A 35 -2.45 7.48 0.01
N ARG A 36 -1.16 7.47 -0.32
CA ARG A 36 -0.54 8.10 -1.50
C ARG A 36 -0.95 9.57 -1.68
N SER A 37 -1.22 10.25 -0.56
CA SER A 37 -1.57 11.68 -0.48
C SER A 37 -0.44 12.60 -0.93
N HIS A 38 0.80 12.12 -0.88
CA HIS A 38 2.00 12.84 -1.28
C HIS A 38 2.73 12.07 -2.39
N ALA A 39 3.33 12.77 -3.35
CA ALA A 39 4.14 12.14 -4.38
C ALA A 39 5.20 13.09 -4.95
N PHE A 40 6.23 12.50 -5.55
CA PHE A 40 7.21 13.23 -6.36
C PHE A 40 6.77 13.18 -7.82
N LEU A 41 6.59 14.35 -8.43
CA LEU A 41 6.45 14.48 -9.88
C LEU A 41 7.83 14.47 -10.52
N ASP A 42 7.93 13.78 -11.64
CA ASP A 42 9.16 13.64 -12.40
C ASP A 42 9.19 14.67 -13.52
N GLU A 43 9.94 15.75 -13.33
CA GLU A 43 9.99 16.87 -14.27
C GLU A 43 10.63 16.48 -15.62
N THR A 44 11.35 15.36 -15.66
CA THR A 44 11.92 14.83 -16.91
C THR A 44 10.91 13.95 -17.68
N ARG A 45 9.77 13.61 -17.07
CA ARG A 45 8.66 12.87 -17.67
C ARG A 45 7.33 13.57 -17.32
N PRO A 46 6.94 14.63 -18.05
CA PRO A 46 5.79 15.45 -17.72
C PRO A 46 4.52 14.63 -17.43
N GLY A 47 3.86 14.92 -16.30
CA GLY A 47 2.64 14.23 -15.87
C GLY A 47 2.86 12.81 -15.30
N LYS A 48 4.11 12.39 -15.08
CA LYS A 48 4.44 11.10 -14.45
C LYS A 48 5.06 11.31 -13.08
N PHE A 49 4.81 10.36 -12.19
CA PHE A 49 5.46 10.31 -10.89
C PHE A 49 6.86 9.68 -11.00
N LEU A 50 7.76 10.09 -10.10
CA LEU A 50 8.93 9.29 -9.79
C LEU A 50 8.46 8.03 -9.04
N THR A 51 8.90 6.86 -9.49
CA THR A 51 8.52 5.59 -8.86
C THR A 51 9.70 4.70 -8.56
N ILE A 52 9.49 3.71 -7.70
CA ILE A 52 10.52 2.70 -7.37
C ILE A 52 11.05 1.95 -8.60
N THR A 53 10.31 1.95 -9.71
CA THR A 53 10.77 1.34 -10.95
C THR A 53 11.95 2.11 -11.56
N GLN A 54 11.97 3.44 -11.40
CA GLN A 54 13.07 4.32 -11.81
C GLN A 54 14.13 4.46 -10.72
N PHE A 55 13.71 4.62 -9.45
CA PHE A 55 14.62 4.82 -8.31
C PHE A 55 14.25 3.86 -7.17
N PRO A 56 14.75 2.62 -7.17
CA PRO A 56 14.34 1.58 -6.21
C PRO A 56 14.61 1.93 -4.74
N GLU A 57 15.67 2.67 -4.44
CA GLU A 57 16.04 3.09 -3.08
C GLU A 57 14.93 3.93 -2.40
N MET A 58 13.99 4.52 -3.16
CA MET A 58 12.79 5.16 -2.61
C MET A 58 12.07 4.28 -1.59
N ILE A 59 12.05 2.95 -1.77
CA ILE A 59 11.35 2.04 -0.87
C ILE A 59 11.91 2.02 0.55
N GLN A 60 13.16 2.48 0.73
CA GLN A 60 13.85 2.52 2.01
C GLN A 60 13.60 3.83 2.78
N TYR A 61 12.98 4.83 2.16
CA TYR A 61 12.55 6.04 2.85
C TYR A 61 11.28 5.72 3.62
N ARG A 62 11.27 6.07 4.90
CA ARG A 62 10.22 5.71 5.87
C ARG A 62 9.39 6.94 6.24
N PRO A 63 8.31 7.23 5.50
CA PRO A 63 7.38 8.29 5.83
C PRO A 63 6.46 7.85 6.98
N LYS A 64 6.08 8.79 7.84
CA LYS A 64 4.98 8.64 8.79
C LYS A 64 4.30 9.97 9.04
N PHE A 65 3.01 9.93 9.36
CA PHE A 65 2.32 11.12 9.85
C PHE A 65 2.71 11.43 11.30
N ILE A 66 2.92 12.72 11.57
CA ILE A 66 3.16 13.27 12.90
C ILE A 66 1.99 14.17 13.28
N GLY A 67 1.11 13.67 14.14
CA GLY A 67 -0.10 14.36 14.59
C GLY A 67 -1.36 13.50 14.44
N GLU A 68 -2.52 14.12 14.65
CA GLU A 68 -3.83 13.46 14.56
C GLU A 68 -4.46 13.64 13.18
N GLU A 69 -5.15 12.61 12.70
CA GLU A 69 -5.88 12.69 11.42
C GLU A 69 -6.95 13.79 11.46
N SER A 70 -6.93 14.68 10.46
CA SER A 70 -7.93 15.73 10.27
C SER A 70 -8.52 15.67 8.87
N LEU A 71 -9.79 16.04 8.75
CA LEU A 71 -10.46 16.16 7.46
C LEU A 71 -10.17 17.50 6.77
N GLU A 72 -9.51 18.45 7.45
CA GLU A 72 -9.17 19.76 6.91
C GLU A 72 -7.79 19.74 6.24
N GLU A 73 -6.77 19.22 6.95
CA GLU A 73 -5.41 19.07 6.44
C GLU A 73 -4.79 17.76 6.96
N TYR A 74 -3.90 17.16 6.16
CA TYR A 74 -3.11 16.03 6.63
C TYR A 74 -2.09 16.46 7.70
N PRO A 75 -1.77 15.59 8.67
CA PRO A 75 -0.63 15.82 9.56
C PRO A 75 0.68 16.00 8.78
N ALA A 76 1.68 16.59 9.42
CA ALA A 76 3.01 16.68 8.85
C ALA A 76 3.57 15.27 8.56
N VAL A 77 4.33 15.12 7.48
CA VAL A 77 4.98 13.85 7.14
C VAL A 77 6.46 13.96 7.49
N GLU A 78 6.88 13.20 8.51
CA GLU A 78 8.29 12.96 8.80
C GLU A 78 8.79 11.80 7.95
N ILE A 79 9.99 11.93 7.39
CA ILE A 79 10.60 10.95 6.49
C ILE A 79 12.00 10.65 6.99
N ILE A 80 12.24 9.39 7.37
CA ILE A 80 13.57 8.90 7.72
C ILE A 80 14.20 8.28 6.48
N ALA A 81 15.33 8.82 6.05
CA ALA A 81 16.12 8.31 4.93
C ALA A 81 16.95 7.08 5.34
N PRO A 82 17.51 6.32 4.37
CA PRO A 82 18.26 5.09 4.66
C PRO A 82 19.50 5.30 5.53
N ASP A 83 20.10 6.50 5.50
CA ASP A 83 21.25 6.88 6.32
C ASP A 83 20.86 7.39 7.72
N GLY A 84 19.57 7.41 8.04
CA GLY A 84 19.03 7.90 9.31
C GLY A 84 18.72 9.40 9.33
N THR A 85 18.97 10.14 8.24
CA THR A 85 18.62 11.56 8.16
C THR A 85 17.10 11.73 8.21
N CYS A 86 16.61 12.65 9.05
CA CYS A 86 15.20 12.99 9.14
C CYS A 86 14.89 14.23 8.28
N TYR A 87 13.84 14.12 7.47
CA TYR A 87 13.28 15.21 6.68
C TYR A 87 11.80 15.41 7.02
N GLN A 88 11.28 16.59 6.72
CA GLN A 88 9.85 16.86 6.61
C GLN A 88 9.45 16.95 5.14
N TRP A 89 8.22 16.55 4.81
CA TRP A 89 7.68 16.80 3.48
C TRP A 89 7.64 18.30 3.19
N GLY A 90 8.25 18.73 2.08
CA GLY A 90 8.44 20.14 1.75
C GLY A 90 9.88 20.64 1.93
N ASP A 91 10.74 19.87 2.60
CA ASP A 91 12.14 20.26 2.79
C ASP A 91 12.90 20.34 1.46
N LYS A 92 13.61 21.45 1.27
CA LYS A 92 14.48 21.63 0.08
C LYS A 92 15.61 20.61 0.04
N GLU A 93 16.11 20.17 1.19
CA GLU A 93 17.18 19.18 1.27
C GLU A 93 16.69 17.78 0.88
N LEU A 94 15.44 17.43 1.20
CA LEU A 94 14.82 16.20 0.69
C LEU A 94 14.72 16.20 -0.83
N ILE A 95 14.30 17.33 -1.43
CA ILE A 95 14.25 17.45 -2.89
C ILE A 95 15.65 17.23 -3.48
N LYS A 96 16.67 17.94 -2.99
CA LYS A 96 18.05 17.78 -3.46
C LYS A 96 18.59 16.35 -3.31
N GLU A 97 18.30 15.70 -2.18
CA GLU A 97 18.64 14.30 -1.90
C GLU A 97 18.05 13.38 -2.98
N ILE A 98 16.74 13.48 -3.21
CA ILE A 98 16.04 12.66 -4.21
C ILE A 98 16.53 12.98 -5.62
N GLU A 99 16.73 14.25 -5.99
CA GLU A 99 17.23 14.62 -7.32
C GLU A 99 18.63 14.08 -7.57
N ARG A 100 19.54 14.22 -6.58
CA ARG A 100 20.92 13.75 -6.66
C ARG A 100 20.98 12.23 -6.81
N LYS A 101 20.22 11.47 -6.00
CA LYS A 101 20.25 10.00 -6.03
C LYS A 101 19.51 9.41 -7.22
N SER A 102 18.39 10.01 -7.62
CA SER A 102 17.62 9.53 -8.77
C SER A 102 18.15 10.03 -10.12
N ASN A 103 19.05 11.02 -10.12
CA ASN A 103 19.51 11.75 -11.30
C ASN A 103 18.34 12.30 -12.15
N ARG A 104 17.29 12.77 -11.48
CA ARG A 104 16.06 13.30 -12.08
C ARG A 104 15.64 14.55 -11.35
N LYS A 105 15.19 15.56 -12.09
CA LYS A 105 14.57 16.74 -11.48
C LYS A 105 13.17 16.38 -10.98
N VAL A 106 12.81 16.81 -9.77
CA VAL A 106 11.51 16.48 -9.17
C VAL A 106 10.82 17.70 -8.58
N SER A 107 9.49 17.62 -8.50
CA SER A 107 8.67 18.54 -7.72
C SER A 107 7.75 17.75 -6.78
N LEU A 108 7.26 18.43 -5.74
CA LEU A 108 6.39 17.82 -4.74
C LEU A 108 4.94 18.10 -5.11
N ILE A 109 4.10 17.08 -5.03
CA ILE A 109 2.65 17.24 -5.03
C ILE A 109 2.06 16.67 -3.74
N ARG A 110 1.05 17.38 -3.22
CA ARG A 110 0.25 17.00 -2.06
C ARG A 110 -1.21 17.17 -2.40
N TYR A 111 -2.01 16.16 -2.10
CA TYR A 111 -3.46 16.18 -2.19
C TYR A 111 -4.09 16.56 -0.85
N THR A 112 -5.40 16.73 -0.83
CA THR A 112 -6.17 17.11 0.36
C THR A 112 -6.96 15.92 0.92
N PRO A 113 -7.39 15.94 2.20
CA PRO A 113 -8.13 14.84 2.81
C PRO A 113 -9.48 14.50 2.17
N ASP A 114 -10.08 15.41 1.41
CA ASP A 114 -11.35 15.21 0.71
C ASP A 114 -11.20 14.45 -0.61
N HIS A 115 -10.01 14.53 -1.24
CA HIS A 115 -9.80 13.92 -2.55
C HIS A 115 -8.35 13.54 -2.81
N VAL A 116 -8.12 12.25 -3.07
CA VAL A 116 -6.90 11.72 -3.68
C VAL A 116 -7.30 11.05 -5.01
N PRO A 117 -6.73 11.46 -6.15
CA PRO A 117 -7.18 10.97 -7.45
C PRO A 117 -6.65 9.57 -7.79
N PHE A 118 -7.37 8.85 -8.65
CA PHE A 118 -6.82 7.69 -9.37
C PHE A 118 -5.58 8.08 -10.17
N GLY A 119 -4.60 7.18 -10.25
CA GLY A 119 -3.24 7.43 -10.75
C GLY A 119 -2.25 7.74 -9.63
N ALA A 120 -2.63 8.58 -8.65
CA ALA A 120 -1.90 8.66 -7.39
C ALA A 120 -2.11 7.33 -6.65
N ILE A 121 -3.38 6.97 -6.43
CA ILE A 121 -3.84 5.61 -6.08
C ILE A 121 -3.80 4.75 -7.33
N GLU A 122 -3.29 3.51 -7.25
CA GLU A 122 -3.03 2.69 -8.45
C GLU A 122 -4.29 2.49 -9.30
N GLU A 123 -5.30 1.82 -8.74
CA GLU A 123 -6.35 1.21 -9.57
C GLU A 123 -7.71 1.07 -8.86
N GLU A 124 -7.73 0.91 -7.53
CA GLU A 124 -8.91 0.79 -6.67
C GLU A 124 -8.60 1.33 -5.27
N HIS A 125 -9.63 1.51 -4.45
CA HIS A 125 -9.52 2.24 -3.17
C HIS A 125 -8.64 1.54 -2.12
N ILE A 126 -8.75 0.21 -2.01
CA ILE A 126 -8.05 -0.58 -1.00
C ILE A 126 -7.49 -1.83 -1.64
N GLN A 127 -6.23 -2.14 -1.35
CA GLN A 127 -5.64 -3.43 -1.65
C GLN A 127 -5.55 -4.29 -0.38
N LEU A 128 -5.95 -5.55 -0.47
CA LEU A 128 -5.84 -6.50 0.62
C LEU A 128 -5.14 -7.80 0.22
N VAL A 129 -4.48 -8.41 1.21
CA VAL A 129 -3.87 -9.74 1.15
C VAL A 129 -4.22 -10.50 2.42
N THR A 130 -4.17 -11.82 2.36
CA THR A 130 -4.42 -12.68 3.52
C THR A 130 -3.13 -13.39 3.93
N ASP A 131 -2.98 -13.68 5.22
CA ASP A 131 -1.84 -14.41 5.74
C ASP A 131 -1.68 -15.81 5.11
N ALA A 132 -2.79 -16.53 4.90
CA ALA A 132 -2.79 -17.82 4.23
C ALA A 132 -2.29 -17.74 2.77
N SER A 133 -2.66 -16.69 2.03
CA SER A 133 -2.17 -16.48 0.67
C SER A 133 -0.69 -16.13 0.64
N VAL A 134 -0.21 -15.31 1.58
CA VAL A 134 1.21 -14.98 1.71
C VAL A 134 2.01 -16.24 1.98
N GLN A 135 1.62 -17.02 3.00
CA GLN A 135 2.28 -18.28 3.33
C GLN A 135 2.30 -19.25 2.14
N LYS A 136 1.19 -19.35 1.40
CA LYS A 136 1.15 -20.23 0.23
C LYS A 136 2.08 -19.75 -0.89
N LEU A 137 2.20 -18.44 -1.07
CA LEU A 137 3.14 -17.89 -2.04
C LEU A 137 4.61 -18.14 -1.64
N GLU A 138 4.93 -18.11 -0.34
CA GLU A 138 6.25 -18.51 0.17
C GLU A 138 6.59 -19.95 -0.23
N GLU A 139 5.64 -20.87 -0.05
CA GLU A 139 5.81 -22.28 -0.45
C GLU A 139 6.03 -22.42 -1.96
N ILE A 140 5.25 -21.70 -2.79
CA ILE A 140 5.36 -21.76 -4.26
C ILE A 140 6.69 -21.15 -4.73
N TRP A 141 7.14 -20.07 -4.09
CA TRP A 141 8.38 -19.39 -4.45
C TRP A 141 9.63 -20.10 -3.91
N GLY A 142 9.51 -20.82 -2.78
CA GLY A 142 10.61 -21.50 -2.12
C GLY A 142 11.54 -20.57 -1.34
N LYS A 143 11.08 -19.37 -0.98
CA LYS A 143 11.81 -18.35 -0.21
C LYS A 143 10.83 -17.57 0.70
N PRO A 144 11.31 -16.95 1.80
CA PRO A 144 10.49 -16.05 2.60
C PRO A 144 9.94 -14.88 1.78
N VAL A 145 8.65 -14.57 1.91
CA VAL A 145 7.96 -13.49 1.19
C VAL A 145 7.65 -12.37 2.17
N ASP A 146 8.26 -11.22 1.94
CA ASP A 146 7.81 -9.98 2.57
C ASP A 146 6.55 -9.46 1.85
N TYR A 147 5.40 -9.52 2.53
CA TYR A 147 4.12 -9.08 1.97
C TYR A 147 4.13 -7.59 1.59
N ARG A 148 5.01 -6.77 2.19
CA ARG A 148 5.13 -5.33 1.91
C ARG A 148 5.56 -5.06 0.47
N ARG A 149 6.16 -6.05 -0.22
CA ARG A 149 6.44 -6.01 -1.67
C ARG A 149 5.17 -5.78 -2.51
N PHE A 150 4.04 -6.30 -2.06
CA PHE A 150 2.75 -6.14 -2.73
C PHE A 150 2.06 -4.83 -2.38
N ARG A 151 2.59 -4.08 -1.41
CA ARG A 151 2.05 -2.81 -0.93
C ARG A 151 0.54 -2.84 -0.56
N PRO A 152 0.04 -3.87 0.15
CA PRO A 152 -1.36 -3.91 0.56
C PRO A 152 -1.63 -2.82 1.60
N ASN A 153 -2.89 -2.38 1.68
CA ASN A 153 -3.36 -1.54 2.78
C ASN A 153 -3.79 -2.38 3.98
N LEU A 154 -4.36 -3.57 3.73
CA LEU A 154 -4.83 -4.47 4.77
C LEU A 154 -4.19 -5.86 4.61
N LEU A 155 -3.59 -6.35 5.69
CA LEU A 155 -3.26 -7.76 5.86
C LEU A 155 -4.31 -8.38 6.79
N LEU A 156 -5.04 -9.37 6.30
CA LEU A 156 -6.05 -10.08 7.08
C LEU A 156 -5.50 -11.41 7.59
N SER A 157 -5.72 -11.68 8.88
CA SER A 157 -5.51 -13.02 9.42
C SER A 157 -6.81 -13.82 9.33
N LEU A 158 -6.80 -14.88 8.52
CA LEU A 158 -8.01 -15.67 8.31
C LEU A 158 -8.29 -16.64 9.47
N VAL A 159 -9.56 -16.84 9.80
CA VAL A 159 -9.98 -17.91 10.73
C VAL A 159 -9.70 -19.27 10.10
N HIS A 160 -10.13 -19.45 8.85
CA HIS A 160 -9.81 -20.63 8.04
C HIS A 160 -8.68 -20.30 7.09
N LYS A 161 -7.51 -20.90 7.28
CA LYS A 161 -6.28 -20.65 6.51
C LYS A 161 -6.31 -21.23 5.10
N ALA A 162 -7.40 -21.03 4.37
CA ALA A 162 -7.54 -21.41 2.97
C ALA A 162 -6.81 -20.37 2.09
N PRO A 163 -5.72 -20.74 1.39
CA PRO A 163 -5.02 -19.80 0.54
C PRO A 163 -5.87 -19.32 -0.63
N PHE A 164 -5.72 -18.05 -0.99
CA PHE A 164 -6.37 -17.38 -2.12
C PHE A 164 -7.91 -17.36 -2.05
N ILE A 165 -8.50 -17.69 -0.90
CA ILE A 165 -9.95 -17.71 -0.73
C ILE A 165 -10.56 -16.32 -0.95
N GLU A 166 -9.80 -15.25 -0.75
CA GLU A 166 -10.22 -13.87 -1.01
C GLU A 166 -10.65 -13.63 -2.47
N GLU A 167 -10.16 -14.44 -3.41
CA GLU A 167 -10.50 -14.38 -4.83
C GLU A 167 -11.93 -14.88 -5.10
N THR A 168 -12.48 -15.72 -4.22
CA THR A 168 -13.86 -16.24 -4.35
C THR A 168 -14.92 -15.24 -3.90
N TRP A 169 -14.52 -14.11 -3.32
CA TRP A 169 -15.43 -13.11 -2.74
C TRP A 169 -15.72 -11.95 -3.69
N PHE A 170 -15.27 -11.99 -4.95
CA PHE A 170 -15.58 -10.92 -5.90
C PHE A 170 -17.07 -10.68 -6.06
N GLY A 171 -17.47 -9.41 -6.05
CA GLY A 171 -18.85 -8.95 -6.03
C GLY A 171 -19.48 -8.90 -4.62
N ARG A 172 -18.93 -9.64 -3.65
CA ARG A 172 -19.42 -9.65 -2.26
C ARG A 172 -18.83 -8.49 -1.46
N ARG A 173 -19.49 -8.18 -0.34
CA ARG A 173 -19.06 -7.16 0.60
C ARG A 173 -18.40 -7.77 1.83
N LEU A 174 -17.39 -7.11 2.35
CA LEU A 174 -16.86 -7.33 3.69
C LEU A 174 -17.31 -6.19 4.58
N LYS A 175 -17.84 -6.54 5.76
CA LYS A 175 -17.98 -5.62 6.88
C LYS A 175 -16.72 -5.72 7.75
N ILE A 176 -16.12 -4.58 8.07
CA ILE A 176 -14.93 -4.47 8.91
C ILE A 176 -15.29 -3.65 10.15
N GLY A 177 -14.98 -4.20 11.31
CA GLY A 177 -15.25 -3.54 12.59
C GLY A 177 -16.73 -3.21 12.75
N GLN A 178 -17.02 -2.00 13.22
CA GLN A 178 -18.39 -1.60 13.55
C GLN A 178 -19.24 -1.31 12.32
N GLU A 179 -18.67 -0.62 11.32
CA GLU A 179 -19.49 -0.01 10.27
C GLU A 179 -18.88 0.07 8.87
N VAL A 180 -17.56 -0.16 8.71
CA VAL A 180 -16.92 -0.03 7.40
C VAL A 180 -17.38 -1.18 6.50
N GLU A 181 -17.71 -0.86 5.26
CA GLU A 181 -18.02 -1.86 4.24
C GLU A 181 -17.17 -1.63 2.99
N ILE A 182 -16.58 -2.71 2.49
CA ILE A 182 -15.81 -2.72 1.24
C ILE A 182 -16.35 -3.82 0.34
N GLN A 183 -16.37 -3.60 -0.97
CA GLN A 183 -16.75 -4.62 -1.96
C GLN A 183 -15.52 -5.11 -2.69
N LEU A 184 -15.31 -6.43 -2.71
CA LEU A 184 -14.22 -7.07 -3.43
C LEU A 184 -14.51 -7.03 -4.92
N LYS A 185 -13.59 -6.49 -5.71
CA LYS A 185 -13.83 -6.25 -7.14
C LYS A 185 -13.13 -7.26 -8.02
N ARG A 186 -11.82 -7.40 -7.85
CA ARG A 186 -10.96 -8.13 -8.78
C ARG A 186 -9.60 -8.44 -8.19
N HIS A 187 -8.86 -9.29 -8.90
CA HIS A 187 -7.45 -9.52 -8.66
C HIS A 187 -6.63 -8.24 -8.81
N CYS A 188 -5.53 -8.18 -8.07
CA CYS A 188 -4.47 -7.23 -8.35
C CYS A 188 -3.42 -7.88 -9.26
N GLU A 189 -3.29 -7.36 -10.47
CA GLU A 189 -2.20 -7.71 -11.37
C GLU A 189 -0.86 -7.23 -10.79
N ARG A 190 0.18 -8.05 -10.95
CA ARG A 190 1.50 -7.75 -10.43
C ARG A 190 2.47 -7.31 -11.51
N CYS A 191 3.28 -6.34 -11.13
CA CYS A 191 4.26 -5.71 -11.99
C CYS A 191 5.63 -5.73 -11.31
N MET A 192 6.63 -5.13 -11.97
CA MET A 192 8.02 -5.12 -11.49
C MET A 192 8.21 -4.51 -10.09
N ILE A 193 7.24 -3.78 -9.55
CA ILE A 193 7.26 -3.22 -8.19
C ILE A 193 7.56 -4.32 -7.16
N ILE A 194 6.95 -5.50 -7.29
CA ILE A 194 7.10 -6.57 -6.29
C ILE A 194 8.52 -7.19 -6.27
N THR A 195 9.33 -6.90 -7.29
CA THR A 195 10.71 -7.39 -7.36
C THR A 195 11.62 -6.66 -6.38
N VAL A 196 11.25 -5.46 -5.93
CA VAL A 196 12.07 -4.64 -5.03
C VAL A 196 11.88 -5.09 -3.59
N GLU A 197 12.98 -5.42 -2.91
CA GLU A 197 13.06 -5.77 -1.48
C GLU A 197 12.77 -4.52 -0.62
N PRO A 198 11.78 -4.53 0.28
CA PRO A 198 11.40 -3.34 1.05
C PRO A 198 12.49 -2.76 1.96
N GLU A 199 13.39 -3.59 2.50
CA GLU A 199 14.45 -3.15 3.40
C GLU A 199 15.74 -2.75 2.66
N THR A 200 16.09 -3.46 1.58
CA THR A 200 17.38 -3.24 0.90
C THR A 200 17.26 -2.50 -0.42
N GLY A 201 16.06 -2.41 -1.00
CA GLY A 201 15.85 -1.89 -2.36
C GLY A 201 16.40 -2.79 -3.48
N GLU A 202 16.97 -3.95 -3.15
CA GLU A 202 17.51 -4.90 -4.13
C GLU A 202 16.39 -5.53 -4.96
N LYS A 203 16.69 -5.86 -6.22
CA LYS A 203 15.72 -6.47 -7.14
C LYS A 203 15.89 -7.98 -7.17
N ASP A 204 14.84 -8.72 -6.81
CA ASP A 204 14.71 -10.14 -7.09
C ASP A 204 13.54 -10.37 -8.08
N PRO A 205 13.82 -10.49 -9.39
CA PRO A 205 12.78 -10.73 -10.39
C PRO A 205 12.17 -12.13 -10.30
N SER A 206 12.75 -13.06 -9.53
CA SER A 206 12.23 -14.42 -9.43
C SER A 206 10.84 -14.47 -8.80
N LEU A 207 10.52 -13.58 -7.85
CA LEU A 207 9.19 -13.50 -7.25
C LEU A 207 8.12 -13.21 -8.31
N LEU A 208 8.34 -12.19 -9.15
CA LEU A 208 7.40 -11.87 -10.23
C LEU A 208 7.27 -13.01 -11.23
N ARG A 209 8.38 -13.66 -11.62
CA ARG A 209 8.32 -14.83 -12.51
C ARG A 209 7.46 -15.95 -11.90
N THR A 210 7.61 -16.21 -10.61
CA THR A 210 6.81 -17.21 -9.88
C THR A 210 5.33 -16.85 -9.90
N VAL A 211 4.96 -15.60 -9.60
CA VAL A 211 3.56 -15.14 -9.64
C VAL A 211 2.97 -15.24 -11.07
N VAL A 212 3.75 -14.88 -12.10
CA VAL A 212 3.33 -15.04 -13.50
C VAL A 212 3.09 -16.52 -13.84
N GLN A 213 4.03 -17.40 -13.49
CA GLN A 213 3.99 -18.82 -13.86
C GLN A 213 2.90 -19.61 -13.12
N HIS A 214 2.68 -19.32 -11.85
CA HIS A 214 1.84 -20.15 -10.98
C HIS A 214 0.51 -19.51 -10.60
N ARG A 215 0.35 -18.21 -10.78
CA ARG A 215 -0.81 -17.44 -10.33
C ARG A 215 -1.40 -16.52 -11.40
N ASN A 216 -1.10 -16.76 -12.67
CA ASN A 216 -1.58 -15.95 -13.80
C ASN A 216 -1.27 -14.44 -13.63
N ASN A 217 -0.12 -14.12 -13.04
CA ASN A 217 0.30 -12.75 -12.73
C ASN A 217 -0.54 -12.03 -11.65
N TYR A 218 -1.30 -12.77 -10.84
CA TYR A 218 -2.14 -12.22 -9.78
C TYR A 218 -1.66 -12.61 -8.39
N PHE A 219 -1.76 -11.67 -7.45
CA PHE A 219 -1.64 -11.94 -6.03
C PHE A 219 -2.40 -10.85 -5.29
N GLY A 220 -3.11 -11.13 -4.20
CA GLY A 220 -3.94 -10.11 -3.52
C GLY A 220 -5.08 -9.57 -4.39
N VAL A 221 -5.95 -8.79 -3.76
CA VAL A 221 -7.20 -8.34 -4.39
C VAL A 221 -7.48 -6.88 -4.07
N TYR A 222 -8.25 -6.25 -4.96
CA TYR A 222 -8.70 -4.88 -4.81
C TYR A 222 -10.16 -4.83 -4.34
N ALA A 223 -10.45 -3.84 -3.51
CA ALA A 223 -11.78 -3.54 -3.03
C ALA A 223 -12.10 -2.05 -3.18
N SER A 224 -13.37 -1.78 -3.49
CA SER A 224 -13.93 -0.42 -3.46
C SER A 224 -14.62 -0.17 -2.12
N VAL A 225 -14.53 1.04 -1.62
CA VAL A 225 -15.20 1.45 -0.37
C VAL A 225 -16.69 1.68 -0.64
N ILE A 226 -17.54 1.03 0.15
CA ILE A 226 -19.01 1.16 0.11
C ILE A 226 -19.49 2.05 1.26
N LYS A 227 -18.93 1.84 2.45
CA LYS A 227 -19.21 2.65 3.64
C LYS A 227 -17.90 3.02 4.35
N THR A 228 -17.71 4.32 4.56
CA THR A 228 -16.56 4.90 5.28
C THR A 228 -16.71 4.72 6.79
N GLY A 229 -15.61 4.90 7.52
CA GLY A 229 -15.58 4.74 8.98
C GLY A 229 -14.16 4.57 9.51
N GLU A 230 -14.03 4.36 10.81
CA GLU A 230 -12.74 4.03 11.44
C GLU A 230 -12.54 2.52 11.48
N ILE A 231 -11.29 2.09 11.33
CA ILE A 231 -10.87 0.70 11.49
C ILE A 231 -9.67 0.61 12.42
N HIS A 232 -9.55 -0.52 13.11
CA HIS A 232 -8.47 -0.84 14.04
C HIS A 232 -7.82 -2.18 13.70
N VAL A 233 -6.55 -2.32 14.03
CA VAL A 233 -5.93 -3.63 14.11
C VAL A 233 -6.71 -4.48 15.13
N GLY A 234 -7.01 -5.72 14.75
CA GLY A 234 -7.84 -6.65 15.52
C GLY A 234 -9.33 -6.60 15.19
N ASP A 235 -9.80 -5.64 14.39
CA ASP A 235 -11.21 -5.60 13.98
C ASP A 235 -11.61 -6.89 13.27
N GLU A 236 -12.79 -7.40 13.63
CA GLU A 236 -13.41 -8.52 12.94
C GLU A 236 -13.77 -8.15 11.50
N VAL A 237 -13.55 -9.12 10.60
CA VAL A 237 -13.94 -9.02 9.20
C VAL A 237 -14.98 -10.08 8.90
N HIS A 238 -16.15 -9.64 8.48
CA HIS A 238 -17.29 -10.47 8.15
C HIS A 238 -17.60 -10.39 6.66
N LEU A 239 -17.64 -11.53 5.99
CA LEU A 239 -18.20 -11.64 4.65
C LEU A 239 -19.73 -11.52 4.73
N LEU A 240 -20.27 -10.57 3.99
CA LEU A 240 -21.71 -10.34 3.85
C LEU A 240 -22.22 -11.13 2.64
N ASP A 241 -23.47 -11.56 2.72
CA ASP A 241 -24.18 -12.22 1.62
C ASP A 241 -24.58 -11.23 0.52
#